data_AF-A0AAN6KIM1-F1
#
_entry.id   AF-A0AAN6KIM1-F1
#
_cell.length_a   1.000
_cell.length_b   1.000
_cell.length_c   1.000
_cell.angle_alpha   90.00
_cell.angle_beta   90.00
_cell.angle_gamma   90.00
#
_symmetry.space_group_name_H-M   'P 1'
#
loop_
_entity.id
_entity.type
_entity.pdbx_description
1 polymer ?
#
loop_
_entity_poly.entity_id
_entity_poly.type
_entity_poly.pdbx_seq_one_letter_code
_entity_poly.pdbx_strand_id
1 'polypeptide(L)'
;MSDISKVALERDRVYNRHGWTFQERGAGDLAVLWGQNANTQRLSFWLIAYVYSTPGLLARLRTEIAPYCTLSDTMPLEIDSMNLPGLFVNCPLLKASIFETYRMANEATSIRYVARPVTIDDGA
;
A
#
# COMPACT_ATOMS: atom_id res chain seq x y z
N MET A 1 -16.42 19.64 7.07
CA MET A 1 -16.09 19.20 5.71
C MET A 1 -14.61 19.36 5.35
N SER A 2 -13.80 20.11 6.12
CA SER A 2 -12.32 20.10 5.97
C SER A 2 -11.67 18.77 6.39
N ASP A 3 -12.45 17.91 7.06
CA ASP A 3 -12.13 16.56 7.53
C ASP A 3 -12.33 15.47 6.45
N ILE A 4 -12.89 15.81 5.29
CA ILE A 4 -13.12 14.87 4.19
C ILE A 4 -11.97 14.97 3.19
N SER A 5 -11.40 13.83 2.79
CA SER A 5 -10.30 13.83 1.82
C SER A 5 -10.73 14.45 0.48
N LYS A 6 -9.82 15.22 -0.13
CA LYS A 6 -10.04 15.79 -1.46
C LYS A 6 -10.42 14.73 -2.50
N VAL A 7 -9.81 13.53 -2.41
CA VAL A 7 -10.08 12.42 -3.33
C VAL A 7 -11.55 11.97 -3.26
N ALA A 8 -12.14 11.90 -2.06
CA ALA A 8 -13.54 11.53 -1.91
C ALA A 8 -14.47 12.60 -2.54
N LEU A 9 -14.16 13.88 -2.33
CA LEU A 9 -14.92 14.99 -2.91
C LEU A 9 -14.84 15.01 -4.45
N GLU A 10 -13.64 14.82 -5.02
CA GLU A 10 -13.49 14.76 -6.48
C GLU A 10 -14.23 13.55 -7.08
N ARG A 11 -14.22 12.41 -6.39
CA ARG A 11 -14.94 11.22 -6.86
C ARG A 11 -16.45 11.41 -6.86
N ASP A 12 -17.01 12.07 -5.85
CA ASP A 12 -18.44 12.44 -5.86
C ASP A 12 -18.80 13.36 -7.04
N ARG A 13 -17.93 14.32 -7.37
CA ARG A 13 -18.12 15.17 -8.57
C ARG A 13 -18.16 14.36 -9.86
N VAL A 14 -17.33 13.32 -9.97
CA VAL A 14 -17.34 12.40 -11.11
C VAL A 14 -18.66 11.62 -11.16
N TYR A 15 -19.12 11.08 -10.03
CA TYR A 15 -20.40 10.38 -9.94
C TYR A 15 -21.57 11.27 -10.38
N ASN A 16 -21.60 12.52 -9.93
CA ASN A 16 -22.62 13.50 -10.33
C ASN A 16 -22.54 13.81 -11.82
N ARG A 17 -21.34 14.05 -12.36
CA ARG A 17 -21.12 14.36 -13.78
C ARG A 17 -21.63 13.26 -14.70
N HIS A 18 -21.47 12.00 -14.30
CA HIS A 18 -21.85 10.84 -15.12
C HIS A 18 -23.22 10.25 -14.76
N GLY A 19 -23.98 10.91 -13.88
CA GLY A 19 -25.34 10.49 -13.53
C GLY A 19 -25.42 9.16 -12.78
N TRP A 20 -24.38 8.80 -12.02
CA TRP A 20 -24.39 7.56 -11.23
C TRP A 20 -25.49 7.62 -10.17
N THR A 21 -26.32 6.59 -10.14
CA THR A 21 -27.31 6.32 -9.10
C THR A 21 -26.63 6.07 -7.76
N PHE A 22 -27.38 6.19 -6.66
CA PHE A 22 -26.84 5.93 -5.33
C PHE A 22 -26.30 4.49 -5.18
N GLN A 23 -27.00 3.52 -5.78
CA GLN A 23 -26.61 2.12 -5.79
C GLN A 23 -25.29 1.90 -6.53
N GLU A 24 -25.11 2.53 -7.70
CA GLU A 24 -23.85 2.44 -8.46
C GLU A 24 -22.68 3.07 -7.69
N ARG A 25 -22.90 4.21 -7.02
CA ARG A 25 -21.88 4.84 -6.15
C ARG A 25 -21.48 3.91 -5.02
N GLY A 26 -22.46 3.29 -4.36
CA GLY A 26 -22.21 2.30 -3.31
C GLY A 26 -21.38 1.12 -3.80
N ALA A 27 -21.70 0.56 -4.96
CA ALA A 27 -20.94 -0.53 -5.57
C ALA A 27 -19.50 -0.09 -5.94
N GLY A 28 -19.34 1.10 -6.54
CA GLY A 28 -18.04 1.67 -6.90
C GLY A 28 -17.16 1.94 -5.68
N ASP A 29 -17.69 2.58 -4.65
CA ASP A 29 -16.95 2.88 -3.43
C ASP A 29 -16.62 1.61 -2.64
N LEU A 30 -17.49 0.61 -2.64
CA LEU A 30 -17.20 -0.70 -2.05
C LEU A 30 -16.04 -1.41 -2.79
N ALA A 31 -16.00 -1.31 -4.12
CA ALA A 31 -14.89 -1.85 -4.91
C ALA A 31 -13.57 -1.13 -4.59
N VAL A 32 -13.59 0.20 -4.41
CA VAL A 32 -12.41 0.97 -3.97
C VAL A 32 -11.97 0.53 -2.57
N LEU A 33 -12.90 0.41 -1.62
CA LEU A 33 -12.62 -0.07 -0.27
C LEU A 33 -11.95 -1.45 -0.30
N TRP A 34 -12.52 -2.38 -1.07
CA TRP A 34 -11.95 -3.72 -1.24
C TRP A 34 -10.54 -3.65 -1.85
N GLY A 35 -10.36 -2.90 -2.94
CA GLY A 35 -9.07 -2.77 -3.63
C GLY A 35 -7.96 -2.19 -2.74
N GLN A 36 -8.29 -1.27 -1.83
CA GLN A 36 -7.32 -0.68 -0.90
C GLN A 36 -6.92 -1.62 0.25
N ASN A 37 -7.77 -2.60 0.60
CA ASN A 37 -7.61 -3.40 1.83
C ASN A 37 -7.28 -4.88 1.58
N ALA A 38 -7.79 -5.47 0.49
CA ALA A 38 -7.72 -6.92 0.25
C ALA A 38 -6.29 -7.48 0.15
N ASN A 39 -5.33 -6.62 -0.23
CA ASN A 39 -3.93 -7.01 -0.39
C ASN A 39 -3.07 -6.48 0.77
N THR A 40 -3.24 -5.20 1.12
CA THR A 40 -2.43 -4.51 2.13
C THR A 40 -2.46 -5.21 3.48
N GLN A 41 -3.64 -5.64 3.95
CA GLN A 41 -3.76 -6.28 5.26
C GLN A 41 -3.00 -7.61 5.34
N ARG A 42 -3.09 -8.45 4.30
CA ARG A 42 -2.37 -9.73 4.23
C ARG A 42 -0.87 -9.52 4.15
N LEU A 43 -0.42 -8.57 3.34
CA LEU A 43 0.99 -8.25 3.21
C LEU A 43 1.58 -7.74 4.53
N SER A 44 0.87 -6.83 5.22
CA SER A 44 1.32 -6.31 6.52
C SER A 44 1.48 -7.41 7.56
N PHE A 45 0.56 -8.37 7.60
CA PHE A 45 0.69 -9.55 8.47
C PHE A 45 1.98 -10.32 8.19
N TRP A 46 2.22 -10.69 6.93
CA TRP A 46 3.41 -11.48 6.56
C TRP A 46 4.71 -10.69 6.75
N LEU A 47 4.71 -9.40 6.46
CA LEU A 47 5.87 -8.53 6.70
C LEU A 47 6.26 -8.56 8.18
N ILE A 48 5.31 -8.37 9.09
CA ILE A 48 5.56 -8.43 10.53
C ILE A 48 6.04 -9.83 10.92
N ALA A 49 5.40 -10.89 10.43
CA ALA A 49 5.79 -12.27 10.72
C ALA A 49 7.24 -12.56 10.30
N TYR A 50 7.65 -12.19 9.08
CA TYR A 50 9.01 -12.39 8.58
C TYR A 50 10.04 -11.52 9.31
N VAL A 51 9.70 -10.26 9.60
CA VAL A 51 10.59 -9.36 10.35
C VAL A 51 10.88 -9.88 11.76
N TYR A 52 9.86 -10.38 12.46
CA TYR A 52 10.02 -10.89 13.82
C TYR A 52 10.61 -12.31 13.88
N SER A 53 10.40 -13.14 12.85
CA SER A 53 10.98 -14.49 12.77
C SER A 53 12.42 -14.51 12.24
N THR A 54 12.91 -13.41 11.65
CA THR A 54 14.30 -13.30 11.18
C THR A 54 15.19 -12.65 12.25
N PRO A 55 16.11 -13.40 12.89
CA PRO A 55 16.96 -12.86 13.94
C PRO A 55 17.73 -11.62 13.49
N GLY A 56 17.67 -10.55 14.30
CA GLY A 56 18.38 -9.29 14.06
C GLY A 56 17.76 -8.36 13.02
N LEU A 57 16.77 -8.81 12.23
CA LEU A 57 16.17 -7.97 11.17
C LEU A 57 15.41 -6.78 11.76
N LEU A 58 14.58 -6.99 12.79
CA LEU A 58 13.85 -5.91 13.46
C LEU A 58 14.75 -4.79 13.96
N ALA A 59 15.88 -5.14 14.61
CA ALA A 59 16.82 -4.15 15.12
C ALA A 59 17.42 -3.31 13.99
N ARG A 60 17.87 -3.97 12.92
CA ARG A 60 18.42 -3.29 11.73
C ARG A 60 17.41 -2.38 11.05
N LEU A 61 16.17 -2.82 10.91
CA LEU A 61 15.08 -2.01 10.35
C LEU A 61 14.80 -0.78 11.21
N ARG A 62 14.71 -0.94 12.54
CA ARG A 62 14.52 0.19 13.45
C ARG A 62 15.67 1.19 13.35
N THR A 63 16.91 0.72 13.28
CA THR A 63 18.09 1.58 13.08
C THR A 63 18.02 2.34 11.75
N GLU A 64 17.64 1.68 10.66
CA GLU A 64 17.54 2.32 9.33
C GLU A 64 16.41 3.37 9.27
N ILE A 65 15.28 3.11 9.93
CA ILE A 65 14.07 3.95 9.91
C ILE A 65 14.17 5.13 10.89
N ALA A 66 14.90 4.97 12.00
CA ALA A 66 14.93 5.94 13.11
C ALA A 66 15.18 7.40 12.68
N PRO A 67 16.10 7.73 11.76
CA PRO A 67 16.34 9.12 11.35
C PRO A 67 15.15 9.81 10.65
N TYR A 68 14.12 9.05 10.26
CA TYR A 68 12.98 9.54 9.49
C TYR A 68 11.68 9.59 10.29
N CYS A 69 11.71 9.26 11.59
CA CYS A 69 10.56 9.32 12.48
C CYS A 69 10.87 10.22 13.66
N THR A 70 9.96 11.15 13.96
CA THR A 70 10.00 11.98 15.17
C THR A 70 9.02 11.40 16.19
N LEU A 71 9.43 11.33 17.45
CA LEU A 71 8.54 10.94 18.55
C LEU A 71 8.07 12.16 19.33
N SER A 72 6.89 12.08 19.93
CA SER A 72 6.39 13.10 20.85
C SER A 72 7.28 13.22 22.08
N ASP A 73 7.36 14.42 22.65
CA ASP A 73 8.06 14.65 23.94
C ASP A 73 7.19 14.26 25.15
N THR A 74 5.90 13.95 24.92
CA THR A 74 4.96 13.51 25.96
C THR A 74 4.94 11.99 26.09
N MET A 75 4.63 11.51 27.31
CA MET A 75 4.45 10.08 27.59
C MET A 75 2.97 9.69 27.53
N PRO A 76 2.60 8.57 26.87
CA PRO A 76 3.47 7.64 26.15
C PRO A 76 4.04 8.26 24.86
N LEU A 77 5.25 7.84 24.46
CA LEU A 77 5.85 8.27 23.20
C LEU A 77 4.96 7.82 22.03
N GLU A 78 4.55 8.77 21.20
CA GLU A 78 3.81 8.56 19.97
C GLU A 78 4.65 9.01 18.77
N ILE A 79 4.34 8.50 17.58
CA ILE A 79 4.95 9.02 16.35
C ILE A 79 4.30 10.37 16.05
N ASP A 80 5.07 11.44 16.22
CA ASP A 80 4.64 12.81 15.95
C ASP A 80 4.65 13.10 14.44
N SER A 81 5.73 12.71 13.76
CA SER A 81 5.88 12.93 12.32
C SER A 81 6.79 11.91 11.65
N MET A 82 6.62 11.74 10.33
CA MET A 82 7.44 10.87 9.50
C MET A 82 7.85 11.55 8.20
N ASN A 83 9.15 11.48 7.86
CA ASN A 83 9.66 11.86 6.56
C ASN A 83 9.49 10.72 5.55
N LEU A 84 8.28 10.59 4.99
CA LEU A 84 7.95 9.54 4.02
C LEU A 84 8.88 9.54 2.78
N PRO A 85 9.22 10.68 2.15
CA PRO A 85 10.18 10.69 1.05
C PRO A 85 11.54 10.13 1.45
N GLY A 86 12.03 10.48 2.65
CA GLY A 86 13.27 9.95 3.21
C GLY A 86 13.24 8.44 3.38
N LEU A 87 12.16 7.90 3.94
CA LEU A 87 11.95 6.45 4.07
C LEU A 87 11.99 5.74 2.70
N PHE A 88 11.30 6.28 1.70
CA PHE A 88 11.22 5.63 0.39
C PHE A 88 12.54 5.63 -0.38
N VAL A 89 13.37 6.67 -0.20
CA VAL A 89 14.64 6.80 -0.91
C VAL A 89 15.78 6.12 -0.16
N ASN A 90 15.84 6.28 1.16
CA ASN A 90 17.04 5.99 1.94
C ASN A 90 16.92 4.78 2.87
N CYS A 91 15.81 4.05 2.85
CA CYS A 91 15.65 2.79 3.61
C CYS A 91 15.60 1.56 2.69
N PRO A 92 16.74 1.17 2.07
CA PRO A 92 16.79 0.02 1.18
C PRO A 92 16.47 -1.31 1.89
N LEU A 93 16.81 -1.49 3.17
CA LEU A 93 16.49 -2.71 3.91
C LEU A 93 14.98 -2.83 4.17
N LEU A 94 14.31 -1.73 4.54
CA LEU A 94 12.84 -1.68 4.63
C LEU A 94 12.20 -2.05 3.29
N LYS A 95 12.66 -1.44 2.20
CA LYS A 95 12.16 -1.73 0.86
C LYS A 95 12.40 -3.18 0.44
N ALA A 96 13.60 -3.71 0.70
CA ALA A 96 13.93 -5.10 0.42
C ALA A 96 13.07 -6.06 1.25
N SER A 97 12.80 -5.76 2.52
CA SER A 97 11.94 -6.58 3.38
C SER A 97 10.50 -6.64 2.86
N ILE A 98 9.98 -5.51 2.35
CA ILE A 98 8.67 -5.45 1.71
C ILE A 98 8.66 -6.28 0.42
N PHE A 99 9.66 -6.12 -0.45
CA PHE A 99 9.73 -6.88 -1.70
C PHE A 99 9.93 -8.38 -1.48
N GLU A 100 10.71 -8.77 -0.48
CA GLU A 100 10.87 -10.17 -0.13
C GLU A 100 9.57 -10.76 0.45
N THR A 101 8.81 -9.96 1.21
CA THR A 101 7.47 -10.34 1.64
C THR A 101 6.54 -10.56 0.44
N TYR A 102 6.57 -9.67 -0.56
CA TYR A 102 5.83 -9.87 -1.81
C TYR A 102 6.28 -11.14 -2.52
N ARG A 103 7.59 -11.41 -2.62
CA ARG A 103 8.12 -12.61 -3.27
C ARG A 103 7.58 -13.90 -2.62
N MET A 104 7.42 -13.89 -1.30
CA MET A 104 7.03 -15.08 -0.52
C MET A 104 5.53 -15.26 -0.33
N ALA A 105 4.76 -14.17 -0.28
CA ALA A 105 3.36 -14.21 0.15
C ALA A 105 2.36 -13.62 -0.86
N ASN A 106 2.82 -13.16 -2.04
CA ASN A 106 1.95 -12.59 -3.05
C ASN A 106 1.63 -13.58 -4.17
N GLU A 107 0.35 -13.87 -4.36
CA GLU A 107 -0.17 -14.79 -5.38
C GLU A 107 -1.03 -14.01 -6.40
N ALA A 108 -0.44 -12.97 -7.01
CA ALA A 108 -1.17 -12.15 -7.98
C ALA A 108 -1.27 -12.86 -9.34
N THR A 109 -2.48 -12.90 -9.90
CA THR A 109 -2.70 -13.36 -11.29
C THR A 109 -2.69 -12.18 -12.23
N SER A 110 -1.83 -12.22 -13.26
CA SER A 110 -1.86 -11.25 -14.35
C SER A 110 -2.74 -11.78 -15.48
N ILE A 111 -3.89 -11.13 -15.71
CA ILE A 111 -4.86 -11.53 -16.74
C ILE A 111 -4.85 -10.49 -17.86
N ARG A 112 -4.90 -10.94 -19.12
CA ARG A 112 -5.04 -10.09 -20.32
C ARG A 112 -6.08 -10.70 -21.26
N TYR A 113 -6.83 -9.84 -21.95
CA TYR A 113 -7.76 -10.24 -23.01
C TYR A 113 -7.12 -10.02 -24.38
N VAL A 114 -7.06 -11.08 -25.20
CA VAL A 114 -6.52 -11.02 -26.57
C VAL A 114 -7.63 -10.57 -27.52
N ALA A 115 -7.67 -9.26 -27.81
CA ALA A 115 -8.74 -8.64 -28.61
C ALA A 115 -8.63 -8.90 -30.12
N ARG A 116 -7.46 -9.33 -30.60
CA ARG A 116 -7.19 -9.66 -32.00
C ARG A 116 -6.06 -10.68 -32.09
N PRO A 117 -5.94 -11.43 -33.20
CA PRO A 117 -4.81 -12.33 -33.41
C PRO A 117 -3.47 -11.60 -33.20
N VAL A 118 -2.60 -12.19 -32.38
CA VAL A 118 -1.29 -11.66 -32.05
C VAL A 118 -0.30 -12.82 -31.92
N THR A 119 0.91 -12.64 -32.45
CA THR A 119 2.04 -13.54 -32.19
C THR A 119 2.84 -12.94 -31.05
N ILE A 120 3.09 -13.72 -30.01
CA ILE A 120 3.95 -13.35 -28.90
C ILE A 120 5.25 -14.14 -29.09
N ASP A 121 6.35 -13.41 -29.24
CA ASP A 121 7.70 -13.97 -29.29
C ASP A 121 8.12 -14.38 -27.87
N ASP A 122 8.76 -15.54 -27.73
CA ASP A 122 9.30 -16.02 -26.46
C ASP A 122 10.67 -15.40 -26.14
N GLY A 123 11.22 -14.58 -27.05
CA GLY A 123 12.43 -13.80 -26.86
C GLY A 123 13.72 -14.62 -26.97
N ALA A 124 13.67 -15.76 -27.66
CA ALA A 124 14.80 -16.64 -27.95
C ALA A 124 15.75 -16.10 -29.04
#